data_AF-A0A367M482-F1
#
_entry.id   AF-A0A367M482-F1
#
_cell.length_a   1.000
_cell.length_b   1.000
_cell.length_c   1.000
_cell.angle_alpha   90.00
_cell.angle_beta   90.00
_cell.angle_gamma   90.00
#
_symmetry.space_group_name_H-M   'P 1'
#
loop_
_entity.id
_entity.type
_entity.pdbx_description
1 polymer ?
#
loop_
_entity_poly.entity_id
_entity_poly.type
_entity_poly.pdbx_seq_one_letter_code
_entity_poly.pdbx_strand_id
1 'polypeptide(L)'
;RLADVNTALTLQPQGTLFTAFSDTLLLPYAKFLLIATRKVNEQGLETILTYLQKNNVYTATTGRPLTIRGLNGLDAAGAGGTARMVSYRRDPSVLKMHIPMPHRFLPVYQAGPIRWEVPGIFRLGGVDIRRPAEVRYTDGI
;
A
#
# COMPACT_ATOMS: atom_id res chain seq x y z
N ARG A 1 9.99 12.27 -4.09
CA ARG A 1 11.48 12.19 -4.17
C ARG A 1 12.00 11.06 -3.28
N LEU A 2 13.23 10.57 -3.49
CA LEU A 2 13.85 9.52 -2.63
C LEU A 2 13.86 9.90 -1.14
N ALA A 3 14.09 11.19 -0.84
CA ALA A 3 14.04 11.71 0.53
C ALA A 3 12.67 11.49 1.19
N ASP A 4 11.57 11.72 0.46
CA ASP A 4 10.21 11.65 1.00
C ASP A 4 9.86 10.22 1.47
N VAL A 5 10.38 9.19 0.80
CA VAL A 5 10.21 7.78 1.19
C VAL A 5 10.94 7.50 2.49
N ASN A 6 12.18 7.96 2.62
CA ASN A 6 12.96 7.77 3.85
C ASN A 6 12.37 8.54 5.03
N THR A 7 11.88 9.77 4.79
CA THR A 7 11.18 10.56 5.81
C THR A 7 9.90 9.86 6.27
N ALA A 8 9.10 9.30 5.36
CA ALA A 8 7.89 8.58 5.76
C ALA A 8 8.20 7.33 6.62
N LEU A 9 9.24 6.58 6.25
CA LEU A 9 9.67 5.39 6.97
C LEU A 9 10.33 5.69 8.32
N THR A 10 10.89 6.89 8.53
CA THR A 10 11.49 7.28 9.81
C THR A 10 10.46 7.91 10.77
N LEU A 11 9.48 8.63 10.25
CA LEU A 11 8.44 9.28 11.05
C LEU A 11 7.51 8.30 11.77
N GLN A 12 7.21 7.14 11.17
CA GLN A 12 6.33 6.15 11.79
C GLN A 12 6.96 5.50 13.04
N PRO A 13 8.21 4.99 13.01
CA PRO A 13 8.92 4.54 14.20
C PRO A 13 9.01 5.62 15.28
N GLN A 14 9.31 6.87 14.92
CA GLN A 14 9.35 7.97 15.88
C GLN A 14 8.01 8.17 16.59
N GLY A 15 6.89 8.12 15.85
CA GLY A 15 5.54 8.23 16.42
C GLY A 15 5.13 7.07 17.32
N THR A 16 5.82 5.93 17.25
CA THR A 16 5.59 4.74 18.09
C THR A 16 6.70 4.50 19.10
N LEU A 17 7.59 5.48 19.33
CA LEU A 17 8.75 5.36 20.22
C LEU A 17 9.63 4.15 19.86
N PHE A 18 9.81 3.91 18.56
CA PHE A 18 10.61 2.83 17.97
C PHE A 18 10.12 1.41 18.28
N THR A 19 8.85 1.26 18.68
CA THR A 19 8.25 -0.06 18.95
C THR A 19 7.75 -0.77 17.70
N ALA A 20 7.43 -0.04 16.63
CA ALA A 20 6.95 -0.59 15.38
C ALA A 20 7.55 0.12 14.15
N PHE A 21 7.81 -0.65 13.11
CA PHE A 21 8.31 -0.16 11.83
C PHE A 21 7.34 -0.53 10.70
N SER A 22 7.22 0.34 9.70
CA SER A 22 6.44 0.07 8.49
C SER A 22 7.16 -0.98 7.64
N ASP A 23 6.47 -2.05 7.29
CA ASP A 23 6.97 -3.09 6.39
C ASP A 23 6.43 -2.94 4.97
N THR A 24 5.32 -2.21 4.82
CA THR A 24 4.59 -2.07 3.57
C THR A 24 4.41 -0.60 3.22
N LEU A 25 4.71 -0.28 1.96
CA LEU A 25 4.61 1.06 1.39
C LEU A 25 3.81 1.01 0.09
N LEU A 26 2.75 1.81 0.03
CA LEU A 26 1.89 1.95 -1.14
C LEU A 26 2.14 3.29 -1.82
N LEU A 27 2.37 3.23 -3.13
CA LEU A 27 2.62 4.39 -3.97
C LEU A 27 1.54 4.53 -5.04
N PRO A 28 1.31 5.76 -5.53
CA PRO A 28 0.56 5.97 -6.76
C PRO A 28 1.22 5.22 -7.92
N TYR A 29 0.39 4.66 -8.80
CA TYR A 29 0.86 3.76 -9.85
C TYR A 29 1.87 4.44 -10.79
N ALA A 30 1.62 5.70 -11.15
CA ALA A 30 2.53 6.50 -11.96
C ALA A 30 3.93 6.63 -11.34
N LYS A 31 3.99 6.88 -10.03
CA LYS A 31 5.25 7.01 -9.28
C LYS A 31 5.94 5.66 -9.12
N PHE A 32 5.18 4.59 -8.87
CA PHE A 32 5.69 3.22 -8.79
C PHE A 32 6.38 2.79 -10.10
N LEU A 33 5.74 3.04 -11.25
CA LEU A 33 6.33 2.74 -12.56
C LEU A 33 7.59 3.57 -12.85
N LEU A 34 7.60 4.83 -12.42
CA LEU A 34 8.76 5.70 -12.57
C LEU A 34 9.96 5.17 -11.78
N ILE A 35 9.78 4.79 -10.51
CA ILE A 35 10.89 4.26 -9.69
C ILE A 35 11.33 2.85 -10.11
N ALA A 36 10.44 2.09 -10.77
CA ALA A 36 10.77 0.77 -11.29
C ALA A 36 11.65 0.83 -12.54
N THR A 37 11.50 1.87 -13.37
CA THR A 37 12.24 2.02 -14.63
C THR A 37 13.46 2.93 -14.52
N ARG A 38 13.42 3.90 -13.59
CA ARG A 38 14.51 4.86 -13.40
C ARG A 38 15.66 4.28 -12.59
N LYS A 39 16.88 4.43 -13.10
CA LYS A 39 18.13 4.11 -12.39
C LYS A 39 18.37 5.08 -11.23
N VAL A 40 19.06 4.62 -10.18
CA VAL A 40 19.41 5.43 -9.01
C VAL A 40 20.35 6.59 -9.37
N ASN A 41 21.37 6.28 -10.16
CA ASN A 41 22.36 7.21 -10.71
C ASN A 41 22.77 6.74 -12.11
N GLU A 42 23.44 7.59 -12.88
CA GLU A 42 23.86 7.27 -14.24
C GLU A 42 24.86 6.10 -14.30
N GLN A 43 25.69 5.94 -13.26
CA GLN A 43 26.65 4.84 -13.14
C GLN A 43 26.07 3.56 -12.50
N GLY A 44 24.84 3.60 -11.98
CA GLY A 44 24.23 2.48 -11.27
C GLY A 44 23.54 1.51 -12.19
N LEU A 45 23.69 0.22 -11.89
CA LEU A 45 22.97 -0.86 -12.57
C LEU A 45 21.59 -1.13 -11.94
N GLU A 46 21.34 -0.64 -10.72
CA GLU A 46 20.09 -0.89 -9.98
C GLU A 46 19.05 0.23 -10.20
N THR A 47 17.78 -0.17 -10.17
CA THR A 47 16.64 0.74 -10.23
C THR A 47 16.40 1.38 -8.87
N ILE A 48 15.73 2.54 -8.85
CA ILE A 48 15.35 3.22 -7.60
C ILE A 48 14.51 2.29 -6.71
N LEU A 49 13.63 1.49 -7.31
CA LEU A 49 12.83 0.51 -6.59
C LEU A 49 13.70 -0.51 -5.84
N THR A 50 14.67 -1.14 -6.53
CA THR A 50 15.56 -2.13 -5.91
C THR A 50 16.40 -1.51 -4.81
N TYR A 51 16.89 -0.29 -5.02
CA TYR A 51 17.63 0.45 -4.00
C TYR A 51 16.78 0.73 -2.77
N LEU A 52 15.55 1.22 -2.94
CA LEU A 52 14.65 1.49 -1.81
C LEU A 52 14.25 0.22 -1.05
N GLN A 53 14.14 -0.93 -1.73
CA GLN A 53 13.84 -2.20 -1.07
C GLN A 53 14.97 -2.70 -0.17
N LYS A 54 16.22 -2.39 -0.52
CA LYS A 54 17.42 -2.83 0.22
C LYS A 54 17.92 -1.78 1.23
N ASN A 55 17.94 -0.52 0.82
CA ASN A 55 18.58 0.58 1.55
C ASN A 55 17.52 1.49 2.19
N ASN A 56 16.90 0.98 3.24
CA ASN A 56 15.91 1.73 4.03
C ASN A 56 16.05 1.37 5.52
N VAL A 57 15.43 2.17 6.39
CA VAL A 57 15.52 1.99 7.85
C VAL A 57 14.92 0.65 8.30
N TYR A 58 13.81 0.22 7.70
CA TYR A 58 13.16 -1.05 8.04
C TYR A 58 14.09 -2.25 7.76
N THR A 59 14.69 -2.29 6.58
CA THR A 59 15.62 -3.35 6.16
C THR A 59 16.92 -3.29 6.95
N ALA A 60 17.42 -2.10 7.28
CA ALA A 60 18.58 -1.95 8.15
C ALA A 60 18.33 -2.50 9.58
N THR A 61 17.14 -2.29 10.14
CA THR A 61 16.81 -2.75 11.50
C THR A 61 16.39 -4.23 11.56
N THR A 62 15.65 -4.71 10.57
CA THR A 62 15.03 -6.05 10.59
C THR A 62 15.71 -7.09 9.72
N GLY A 63 16.59 -6.66 8.80
CA GLY A 63 17.18 -7.51 7.76
C GLY A 63 16.20 -7.97 6.68
N ARG A 64 14.93 -7.52 6.71
CA ARG A 64 13.88 -7.94 5.77
C ARG A 64 13.65 -6.89 4.68
N PRO A 65 13.40 -7.29 3.42
CA PRO A 65 13.13 -6.34 2.36
C PRO A 65 11.80 -5.62 2.58
N LEU A 66 11.76 -4.33 2.27
CA LEU A 66 10.54 -3.52 2.32
C LEU A 66 9.57 -3.93 1.20
N THR A 67 8.29 -4.11 1.53
CA THR A 67 7.26 -4.40 0.54
C THR A 67 6.72 -3.11 -0.08
N ILE A 68 7.05 -2.85 -1.35
CA ILE A 68 6.57 -1.68 -2.08
C ILE A 68 5.55 -2.11 -3.14
N ARG A 69 4.37 -1.49 -3.17
CA ARG A 69 3.32 -1.80 -4.17
C ARG A 69 2.71 -0.53 -4.76
N GLY A 70 2.39 -0.58 -6.05
CA GLY A 70 1.56 0.43 -6.71
C GLY A 70 0.07 0.22 -6.40
N LEU A 71 -0.65 1.29 -6.12
CA LEU A 71 -2.11 1.29 -5.93
C LEU A 71 -2.75 2.40 -6.76
N ASN A 72 -3.86 2.07 -7.43
CA ASN A 72 -4.67 3.04 -8.16
C ASN A 72 -5.49 3.92 -7.21
N GLY A 73 -5.70 5.18 -7.59
CA GLY A 73 -6.50 6.14 -6.81
C GLY A 73 -5.70 6.94 -5.78
N LEU A 74 -4.38 6.71 -5.67
CA LEU A 74 -3.50 7.50 -4.81
C LEU A 74 -2.96 8.77 -5.47
N ASP A 75 -3.14 8.96 -6.78
CA ASP A 75 -2.59 10.10 -7.52
C ASP A 75 -3.20 11.46 -7.11
N ALA A 76 -4.46 11.47 -6.65
CA ALA A 76 -5.19 12.67 -6.22
C ALA A 76 -5.79 12.55 -4.80
N ALA A 77 -5.39 11.54 -4.03
CA ALA A 77 -5.98 11.25 -2.72
C ALA A 77 -5.42 12.15 -1.59
N GLY A 78 -4.31 12.84 -1.84
CA GLY A 78 -3.66 13.72 -0.86
C GLY A 78 -4.41 15.04 -0.65
N ALA A 79 -4.05 15.74 0.43
CA ALA A 79 -4.55 17.09 0.68
C ALA A 79 -4.33 18.00 -0.53
N GLY A 80 -5.39 18.70 -0.96
CA GLY A 80 -5.32 19.57 -2.15
C GLY A 80 -5.22 18.85 -3.50
N GLY A 81 -5.56 17.55 -3.56
CA GLY A 81 -5.54 16.78 -4.81
C GLY A 81 -4.15 16.31 -5.24
N THR A 82 -3.19 16.29 -4.31
CA THR A 82 -1.83 15.80 -4.58
C THR A 82 -1.73 14.28 -4.49
N ALA A 83 -0.64 13.73 -5.00
CA ALA A 83 -0.30 12.32 -4.82
C ALA A 83 -0.05 11.96 -3.35
N ARG A 84 -0.56 10.80 -2.91
CA ARG A 84 -0.45 10.26 -1.55
C ARG A 84 0.32 8.96 -1.52
N MET A 85 1.21 8.84 -0.56
CA MET A 85 1.85 7.58 -0.16
C MET A 85 1.26 7.09 1.15
N VAL A 86 1.14 5.77 1.28
CA VAL A 86 0.70 5.13 2.53
C VAL A 86 1.79 4.21 3.03
N SER A 87 2.27 4.43 4.24
CA SER A 87 3.17 3.51 4.95
C SER A 87 2.44 2.89 6.12
N TYR A 88 2.57 1.57 6.29
CA TYR A 88 1.94 0.89 7.41
C TYR A 88 2.69 -0.39 7.76
N ARG A 89 2.38 -0.94 8.94
CA ARG A 89 2.76 -2.31 9.33
C ARG A 89 1.65 -3.30 8.97
N ARG A 90 1.96 -4.31 8.16
CA ARG A 90 1.03 -5.33 7.68
C ARG A 90 0.82 -6.41 8.72
N ASP A 91 0.08 -6.04 9.76
CA ASP A 91 -0.27 -6.93 10.86
C ASP A 91 -1.78 -6.82 11.15
N PRO A 92 -2.52 -7.94 11.32
CA PRO A 92 -3.94 -7.90 11.70
C PRO A 92 -4.21 -7.16 13.01
N SER A 93 -3.22 -7.02 13.90
CA SER A 93 -3.32 -6.20 15.11
C SER A 93 -3.31 -4.69 14.83
N VAL A 94 -2.83 -4.28 13.64
CA VAL A 94 -2.73 -2.88 13.21
C VAL A 94 -3.90 -2.51 12.32
N LEU A 95 -4.15 -3.29 11.28
CA LEU A 95 -5.22 -3.05 10.32
C LEU A 95 -5.86 -4.35 9.85
N LYS A 96 -7.19 -4.36 9.75
CA LYS A 96 -7.93 -5.55 9.29
C LYS A 96 -9.17 -5.14 8.52
N MET A 97 -9.36 -5.77 7.37
CA MET A 97 -10.62 -5.72 6.66
C MET A 97 -11.51 -6.86 7.14
N HIS A 98 -12.72 -6.53 7.57
CA HIS A 98 -13.70 -7.54 7.94
C HIS A 98 -14.43 -8.00 6.68
N ILE A 99 -14.45 -9.31 6.42
CA ILE A 99 -15.20 -9.89 5.30
C ILE A 99 -16.20 -10.91 5.88
N PRO A 100 -17.36 -10.47 6.39
CA PRO A 100 -18.35 -11.37 6.96
C PRO A 100 -18.90 -12.38 5.95
N MET A 101 -19.05 -11.97 4.69
CA MET A 101 -19.52 -12.83 3.62
C MET A 101 -18.62 -12.66 2.40
N PRO A 102 -17.74 -13.64 2.11
CA PRO A 102 -16.95 -13.65 0.90
C PRO A 102 -17.84 -13.57 -0.33
N HIS A 103 -17.29 -13.00 -1.41
CA HIS A 103 -18.00 -12.97 -2.68
C HIS A 103 -18.29 -14.38 -3.17
N ARG A 104 -19.57 -14.69 -3.36
CA ARG A 104 -20.01 -15.96 -3.93
C ARG A 104 -21.09 -15.75 -4.96
N PHE A 105 -21.06 -16.57 -5.99
CA PHE A 105 -22.14 -16.68 -6.95
C PHE A 105 -23.22 -17.59 -6.40
N LEU A 106 -24.46 -17.20 -6.65
CA LEU A 106 -25.64 -18.00 -6.38
C LEU A 106 -25.98 -18.82 -7.63
N PRO A 107 -26.86 -19.84 -7.51
CA PRO A 107 -27.27 -20.64 -8.65
C PRO A 107 -27.82 -19.79 -9.80
N VAL A 108 -27.46 -20.18 -11.03
CA VAL A 108 -27.95 -19.54 -12.26
C VAL A 108 -29.46 -19.75 -12.40
N TYR A 109 -30.18 -18.74 -12.86
CA TYR A 109 -31.57 -18.88 -13.28
C TYR A 109 -31.80 -18.29 -14.68
N GLN A 110 -32.76 -18.88 -15.40
CA GLN A 110 -33.15 -18.40 -16.71
C GLN A 110 -34.07 -17.18 -16.53
N ALA A 111 -33.62 -16.02 -17.00
CA ALA A 111 -34.34 -14.75 -16.90
C ALA A 111 -35.03 -14.35 -18.22
N GLY A 112 -34.81 -15.13 -19.29
CA GLY A 112 -35.48 -14.97 -20.58
C GLY A 112 -35.23 -16.15 -21.53
N PRO A 113 -35.80 -16.13 -22.74
CA PRO A 113 -35.75 -17.26 -23.68
C PRO A 113 -34.34 -17.74 -24.02
N ILE A 114 -33.38 -16.81 -24.03
CA ILE A 114 -31.95 -17.04 -24.27
C ILE A 114 -31.05 -16.27 -23.27
N ARG A 115 -31.59 -15.89 -22.09
CA ARG A 115 -30.89 -15.08 -21.08
C ARG A 115 -30.78 -15.83 -19.76
N TRP A 116 -29.56 -15.90 -19.23
CA TRP A 116 -29.26 -16.44 -17.90
C TRP A 116 -28.63 -15.37 -17.04
N GLU A 117 -29.06 -15.31 -15.78
CA GLU A 117 -28.55 -14.39 -14.79
C GLU A 117 -27.88 -15.19 -13.66
N VAL A 118 -26.68 -14.78 -13.26
CA VAL A 118 -25.92 -15.36 -12.16
C VAL A 118 -25.73 -14.27 -11.10
N PRO A 119 -26.53 -14.23 -10.04
CA PRO A 119 -26.38 -13.20 -9.04
C PRO A 119 -25.14 -13.47 -8.16
N GLY A 120 -24.39 -12.41 -7.88
CA GLY A 120 -23.26 -12.42 -6.94
C GLY A 120 -23.60 -11.64 -5.67
N ILE A 121 -23.34 -12.22 -4.50
CA ILE A 121 -23.54 -11.55 -3.21
C ILE A 121 -22.23 -11.52 -2.41
N PHE A 122 -22.00 -10.41 -1.71
CA PHE A 122 -20.89 -10.24 -0.79
C PHE A 122 -21.27 -9.27 0.34
N ARG A 123 -20.61 -9.39 1.48
CA ARG A 123 -20.66 -8.39 2.56
C ARG A 123 -19.23 -8.08 2.97
N LEU A 124 -18.86 -6.82 2.82
CA LEU A 124 -17.58 -6.28 3.24
C LEU A 124 -17.84 -5.32 4.39
N GLY A 125 -17.03 -5.42 5.44
CA GLY A 125 -16.84 -4.35 6.39
C GLY A 125 -15.79 -3.37 5.85
N GLY A 126 -15.74 -2.18 6.45
CA GLY A 126 -14.65 -1.25 6.21
C GLY A 126 -13.29 -1.81 6.67
N VAL A 127 -12.23 -1.12 6.28
CA VAL A 127 -10.91 -1.34 6.86
C VAL A 127 -10.90 -0.73 8.25
N ASP A 128 -10.74 -1.58 9.26
CA ASP A 128 -10.56 -1.18 10.65
C ASP A 128 -9.07 -0.93 10.92
N ILE A 129 -8.72 0.28 11.36
CA ILE A 129 -7.37 0.68 11.76
C ILE A 129 -7.33 0.71 13.29
N ARG A 130 -6.82 -0.36 13.89
CA ARG A 130 -6.74 -0.54 15.34
C ARG A 130 -5.63 0.29 15.97
N ARG A 131 -4.52 0.46 15.25
CA ARG A 131 -3.36 1.23 15.71
C ARG A 131 -3.05 2.36 14.72
N PRO A 132 -3.69 3.52 14.87
CA PRO A 132 -3.50 4.65 13.95
C PRO A 132 -2.06 5.13 13.86
N ALA A 133 -1.28 5.06 14.96
CA ALA A 133 0.13 5.45 14.96
C ALA A 133 1.01 4.58 14.04
N GLU A 134 0.57 3.36 13.69
CA GLU A 134 1.27 2.41 12.82
C GLU A 134 0.81 2.50 11.35
N VAL A 135 0.00 3.50 11.00
CA VAL A 135 -0.43 3.81 9.64
C VAL A 135 -0.22 5.30 9.38
N ARG A 136 0.49 5.65 8.31
CA ARG A 136 0.80 7.05 7.98
C ARG A 136 0.53 7.36 6.53
N TYR A 137 -0.07 8.54 6.33
CA TYR A 137 -0.22 9.16 5.02
C TYR A 137 0.84 10.23 4.83
N THR A 138 1.47 10.23 3.65
CA THR A 138 2.41 11.27 3.23
C THR A 138 1.92 11.85 1.91
N ASP A 139 1.57 13.13 1.92
CA ASP A 139 0.98 13.82 0.77
C ASP A 139 2.03 14.69 0.07
N GLY A 140 1.87 14.94 -1.24
CA GLY A 140 2.73 15.85 -2.00
C GLY A 140 3.98 15.23 -2.63
N ILE A 141 3.96 13.93 -2.97
CA ILE A 141 5.12 13.15 -3.46
C ILE A 141 5.30 13.07 -4.98
#